data_AF-A0A850UGK4-F1
#
_entry.id   AF-A0A850UGK4-F1
#
_cell.length_a   1.000
_cell.length_b   1.000
_cell.length_c   1.000
_cell.angle_alpha   90.00
_cell.angle_beta   90.00
_cell.angle_gamma   90.00
#
_symmetry.space_group_name_H-M   'P 1'
#
loop_
_entity.id
_entity.type
_entity.pdbx_description
1 polymer ?
#
loop_
_entity_poly.entity_id
_entity_poly.type
_entity_poly.pdbx_seq_one_letter_code
_entity_poly.pdbx_strand_id
1 'polypeptide(L)'
;YVVVSSKKILFYNDEKDKDQSNPSMVLDIDKLFHVRPVTQGDVYRAETEEIPKIFQILYANEGECRKDLEVEPVQPAEKTNFLNHKGHEFIPTLYHFPANCEACAKPLWHVFKPPAALECRRCHVKCHRDHLDKKEELIAPCKVSYDVTSARDMLLLASCQDEQKKWVTHLVKKIPKTPPSTFVRASPRTLSTRSSANQSFRKVVKNTSGKTR
;
A
#
# COMPACT_ATOMS: atom_id res chain seq x y z
N TYR A 1 -2.05 -0.48 26.74
CA TYR A 1 -0.64 -0.04 26.69
C TYR A 1 -0.10 -0.10 25.27
N VAL A 2 0.80 0.80 24.88
CA VAL A 2 1.42 0.80 23.54
C VAL A 2 2.94 0.83 23.68
N VAL A 3 3.64 -0.06 22.96
CA VAL A 3 5.10 -0.16 22.95
C VAL A 3 5.61 -0.09 21.51
N VAL A 4 6.66 0.68 21.28
CA VAL A 4 7.31 0.81 19.96
C VAL A 4 8.66 0.13 19.99
N SER A 5 8.84 -0.82 19.08
CA SER A 5 10.14 -1.41 18.76
C SER A 5 10.74 -0.73 17.52
N SER A 6 11.89 -1.22 17.05
CA SER A 6 12.51 -0.69 15.83
C SER A 6 11.68 -0.92 14.55
N LYS A 7 10.87 -1.98 14.51
CA LYS A 7 10.11 -2.40 13.32
C LYS A 7 8.60 -2.49 13.52
N LYS A 8 8.12 -2.54 14.76
CA LYS A 8 6.70 -2.82 15.08
C LYS A 8 6.17 -1.89 16.17
N ILE A 9 4.88 -1.57 16.10
CA ILE A 9 4.09 -0.96 17.19
C ILE A 9 3.22 -2.07 17.79
N LEU A 10 3.29 -2.26 19.10
CA LEU A 10 2.65 -3.33 19.84
C LEU A 10 1.59 -2.72 20.75
N PHE A 11 0.36 -3.18 20.62
CA PHE A 11 -0.77 -2.77 21.44
C PHE A 11 -1.14 -3.91 22.37
N TYR A 12 -1.30 -3.59 23.64
CA TYR A 12 -1.68 -4.51 24.72
C TYR A 12 -2.95 -3.99 25.39
N ASN A 13 -3.86 -4.89 25.75
CA ASN A 13 -5.10 -4.50 26.43
C ASN A 13 -4.81 -4.10 27.88
N ASP A 14 -3.99 -4.90 28.58
CA ASP A 14 -3.61 -4.66 29.96
C ASP A 14 -2.10 -4.83 30.20
N GLU A 15 -1.68 -4.68 31.46
CA GLU A 15 -0.28 -4.78 31.87
C GLU A 15 0.23 -6.23 31.90
N LYS A 16 -0.64 -7.20 32.18
CA LYS A 16 -0.28 -8.63 32.18
C LYS A 16 0.07 -9.11 30.78
N ASP A 17 -0.74 -8.72 29.79
CA ASP A 17 -0.49 -8.98 28.37
C ASP A 17 0.87 -8.40 27.93
N LYS A 18 1.21 -7.21 28.44
CA LYS A 18 2.50 -6.57 28.17
C LYS A 18 3.66 -7.35 28.78
N ASP A 19 3.55 -7.75 30.05
CA ASP A 19 4.60 -8.51 30.74
C ASP A 19 4.84 -9.88 30.10
N GLN A 20 3.79 -10.50 29.57
CA GLN A 20 3.86 -11.76 28.83
C GLN A 20 4.26 -11.59 27.35
N SER A 21 4.53 -10.36 26.89
CA SER A 21 4.82 -10.05 25.49
C SER A 21 3.75 -10.58 24.51
N ASN A 22 2.49 -10.47 24.93
CA ASN A 22 1.31 -10.99 24.26
C ASN A 22 0.41 -9.83 23.73
N PRO A 23 0.78 -9.18 22.62
CA PRO A 23 0.03 -8.04 22.09
C PRO A 23 -1.33 -8.46 21.50
N SER A 24 -2.36 -7.62 21.70
CA SER A 24 -3.66 -7.78 21.04
C SER A 24 -3.65 -7.28 19.60
N MET A 25 -2.75 -6.36 19.27
CA MET A 25 -2.50 -5.91 17.90
C MET A 25 -1.03 -5.54 17.70
N VAL A 26 -0.52 -5.82 16.50
CA VAL A 26 0.80 -5.44 16.03
C VAL A 26 0.67 -4.68 14.72
N LEU A 27 1.31 -3.51 14.62
CA LEU A 27 1.46 -2.75 13.38
C LEU A 27 2.91 -2.73 12.90
N ASP A 28 3.09 -2.84 11.59
CA ASP A 28 4.38 -2.82 10.92
C ASP A 28 4.79 -1.39 10.55
N ILE A 29 5.90 -0.92 11.11
CA ILE A 29 6.35 0.48 10.96
C ILE A 29 6.64 0.84 9.50
N ASP A 30 7.16 -0.10 8.71
CA ASP A 30 7.41 0.07 7.28
C ASP A 30 6.13 0.12 6.43
N LYS A 31 4.97 -0.21 7.02
CA LYS A 31 3.65 -0.15 6.41
C LYS A 31 2.84 1.08 6.82
N LEU A 32 3.40 1.97 7.64
CA LEU A 32 2.79 3.26 7.96
C LEU A 32 2.94 4.22 6.77
N PHE A 33 1.86 4.92 6.45
CA PHE A 33 1.80 5.92 5.38
C PHE A 33 2.01 7.32 5.93
N HIS A 34 1.31 7.65 7.02
CA HIS A 34 1.51 8.90 7.73
C HIS A 34 1.09 8.79 9.19
N VAL A 35 1.67 9.67 10.01
CA VAL A 35 1.26 9.89 11.39
C VAL A 35 1.12 11.39 11.58
N ARG A 36 -0.03 11.86 12.07
CA ARG A 36 -0.30 13.30 12.24
C ARG A 36 -1.16 13.59 13.47
N PRO A 37 -1.04 14.78 14.07
CA PRO A 37 -2.07 15.30 14.96
C PRO A 37 -3.42 15.41 14.25
N VAL A 38 -4.50 15.23 15.02
CA VAL A 38 -5.85 15.45 14.51
C VAL A 38 -6.32 16.87 14.74
N THR A 39 -7.39 17.23 14.02
CA THR A 39 -8.11 18.50 14.13
C THR A 39 -9.56 18.26 14.53
N GLN A 40 -10.32 19.31 14.87
CA GLN A 40 -11.76 19.20 15.14
C GLN A 40 -12.53 18.51 13.99
N GLY A 41 -12.10 18.71 12.74
CA GLY A 41 -12.72 18.09 11.57
C GLY A 41 -12.55 16.56 11.52
N ASP A 42 -11.47 16.03 12.11
CA ASP A 42 -11.19 14.59 12.17
C ASP A 42 -11.97 13.90 13.30
N VAL A 43 -12.24 14.62 14.40
CA VAL A 43 -12.83 14.10 15.63
C VAL A 43 -13.96 14.98 16.16
N TYR A 44 -15.01 15.15 15.34
CA TYR A 44 -16.07 16.13 15.62
C TYR A 44 -16.85 15.93 16.93
N ARG A 45 -16.84 14.73 17.51
CA ARG A 45 -17.50 14.40 18.78
C ARG A 45 -16.58 14.44 20.01
N ALA A 46 -15.27 14.58 19.82
CA ALA A 46 -14.32 14.60 20.92
C ALA A 46 -14.39 15.93 21.68
N GLU A 47 -14.11 15.87 22.98
CA GLU A 47 -14.00 17.08 23.80
C GLU A 47 -12.78 17.91 23.38
N THR A 48 -12.92 19.23 23.37
CA THR A 48 -11.86 20.16 22.94
C THR A 48 -10.55 19.96 23.70
N GLU A 49 -10.63 19.50 24.95
CA GLU A 49 -9.47 19.22 25.80
C GLU A 49 -8.71 17.93 25.43
N GLU A 50 -9.40 16.98 24.79
CA GLU A 50 -8.82 15.71 24.37
C GLU A 50 -8.18 15.79 22.98
N ILE A 51 -8.75 16.58 22.08
CA ILE A 51 -8.25 16.78 20.70
C ILE A 51 -6.73 16.99 20.61
N PRO A 52 -6.09 17.88 21.40
CA PRO A 52 -4.64 18.07 21.32
C PRO A 52 -3.82 16.83 21.76
N LYS A 53 -4.44 15.85 22.41
CA LYS A 53 -3.82 14.58 22.84
C LYS A 53 -4.02 13.46 21.82
N ILE A 54 -4.87 13.66 20.79
CA ILE A 54 -5.19 12.64 19.79
C ILE A 54 -4.25 12.77 18.58
N PHE A 55 -3.87 11.64 18.00
CA PHE A 55 -3.16 11.57 16.72
C PHE A 55 -3.68 10.42 15.87
N GLN A 56 -3.59 10.57 14.55
CA GLN A 56 -3.98 9.57 13.57
C GLN A 56 -2.76 8.86 13.02
N ILE A 57 -2.86 7.54 12.86
CA ILE A 57 -1.96 6.71 12.07
C ILE A 57 -2.74 6.19 10.87
N LEU A 58 -2.20 6.39 9.65
CA LEU A 58 -2.68 5.73 8.43
C LEU A 58 -1.65 4.67 8.01
N TYR A 59 -2.10 3.45 7.71
CA TYR A 59 -1.23 2.31 7.40
C TYR A 59 -1.88 1.33 6.42
N ALA A 60 -1.07 0.47 5.79
CA ALA A 60 -1.57 -0.60 4.93
C ALA A 60 -2.33 -1.66 5.75
N ASN A 61 -3.47 -2.15 5.27
CA ASN A 61 -4.22 -3.23 5.93
C ASN A 61 -3.38 -4.50 6.15
N GLU A 62 -2.43 -4.82 5.26
CA GLU A 62 -1.50 -5.95 5.43
C GLU A 62 -0.47 -5.76 6.55
N GLY A 63 -0.29 -4.53 7.03
CA GLY A 63 0.63 -4.17 8.10
C GLY A 63 0.06 -4.38 9.50
N GLU A 64 -1.19 -4.82 9.62
CA GLU A 64 -1.85 -5.10 10.90
C GLU A 64 -1.99 -6.60 11.13
N CYS A 65 -1.55 -7.06 12.30
CA CYS A 65 -1.87 -8.37 12.84
C CYS A 65 -2.65 -8.17 14.15
N ARG A 66 -3.91 -8.59 14.18
CA ARG A 66 -4.69 -8.67 15.42
C ARG A 66 -4.64 -10.09 15.96
N LYS A 67 -4.51 -10.21 17.29
CA LYS A 67 -4.77 -11.47 17.96
C LYS A 67 -6.24 -11.79 17.73
N ASP A 68 -6.54 -12.97 17.21
CA ASP A 68 -7.90 -13.45 17.05
C ASP A 68 -8.56 -13.43 18.44
N LEU A 69 -9.29 -12.35 18.74
CA LEU A 69 -10.39 -12.45 19.65
C LEU A 69 -11.30 -13.47 18.99
N GLU A 70 -11.68 -14.52 19.72
CA GLU A 70 -12.71 -15.46 19.31
C GLU A 70 -13.97 -14.66 18.98
N VAL A 71 -14.04 -14.17 17.74
CA VAL A 71 -15.26 -13.67 17.16
C VAL A 71 -16.04 -14.94 16.93
N GLU A 72 -17.04 -15.17 17.78
CA GLU A 72 -18.22 -15.98 17.49
C GLU A 72 -18.41 -16.07 15.97
N PRO A 73 -18.62 -17.25 15.38
CA PRO A 73 -18.62 -17.44 13.93
C PRO A 73 -19.81 -16.69 13.30
N VAL A 74 -19.67 -15.38 13.13
CA VAL A 74 -20.62 -14.55 12.45
C VAL A 74 -20.36 -14.78 10.98
N GLN A 75 -21.21 -15.69 10.49
CA GLN A 75 -21.47 -16.07 9.13
C GLN A 75 -20.52 -17.14 8.58
N PRO A 76 -21.08 -18.22 7.99
CA PRO A 76 -20.26 -19.25 7.40
C PRO A 76 -19.38 -18.58 6.37
N ALA A 77 -18.07 -18.78 6.51
CA ALA A 77 -17.11 -18.48 5.45
C ALA A 77 -17.70 -18.99 4.14
N GLU A 78 -18.24 -18.08 3.32
CA GLU A 78 -18.43 -18.34 1.91
C GLU A 78 -17.06 -18.80 1.46
N LYS A 79 -16.92 -20.08 1.10
CA LYS A 79 -15.67 -20.70 0.68
C LYS A 79 -15.03 -19.78 -0.36
N THR A 80 -14.13 -18.92 0.08
CA THR A 80 -13.48 -17.98 -0.82
C THR A 80 -12.56 -18.85 -1.66
N ASN A 81 -12.91 -19.04 -2.93
CA ASN A 81 -12.19 -19.88 -3.89
C ASN A 81 -10.87 -19.21 -4.31
N PHE A 82 -10.11 -18.68 -3.34
CA PHE A 82 -8.88 -17.93 -3.54
C PHE A 82 -7.74 -18.62 -2.79
N LEU A 83 -6.58 -18.71 -3.44
CA LEU A 83 -5.35 -19.26 -2.88
C LEU A 83 -4.43 -18.11 -2.48
N ASN A 84 -4.08 -18.02 -1.20
CA ASN A 84 -3.22 -16.97 -0.67
C ASN A 84 -1.73 -17.35 -0.79
N HIS A 85 -0.92 -16.50 -1.42
CA HIS A 85 0.53 -16.71 -1.51
C HIS A 85 1.31 -15.41 -1.71
N LYS A 86 2.27 -15.09 -0.83
CA LYS A 86 3.15 -13.91 -0.90
C LYS A 86 2.39 -12.58 -1.19
N GLY A 87 1.23 -12.39 -0.55
CA GLY A 87 0.37 -11.20 -0.71
C GLY A 87 -0.58 -11.24 -1.91
N HIS A 88 -0.58 -12.31 -2.72
CA HIS A 88 -1.53 -12.54 -3.81
C HIS A 88 -2.77 -13.27 -3.32
N GLU A 89 -3.90 -12.97 -3.95
CA GLU A 89 -5.14 -13.75 -3.88
C GLU A 89 -5.39 -14.38 -5.26
N PHE A 90 -4.94 -15.62 -5.43
CA PHE A 90 -5.00 -16.32 -6.70
C PHE A 90 -6.35 -17.00 -6.94
N ILE A 91 -6.95 -16.76 -8.10
CA ILE A 91 -8.07 -17.54 -8.63
C ILE A 91 -7.57 -18.59 -9.62
N PRO A 92 -8.04 -19.84 -9.54
CA PRO A 92 -7.87 -20.81 -10.62
C PRO A 92 -8.49 -20.31 -11.92
N THR A 93 -7.74 -20.42 -13.02
CA THR A 93 -8.20 -20.01 -14.36
C THR A 93 -7.55 -20.88 -15.45
N LEU A 94 -8.01 -20.73 -16.69
CA LEU A 94 -7.51 -21.40 -17.89
C LEU A 94 -7.42 -20.40 -19.04
N TYR A 95 -6.32 -20.43 -19.80
CA TYR A 95 -6.14 -19.54 -20.95
C TYR A 95 -6.16 -20.32 -22.27
N HIS A 96 -7.21 -20.12 -23.06
CA HIS A 96 -7.29 -20.66 -24.43
C HIS A 96 -6.63 -19.74 -25.47
N PHE A 97 -6.30 -18.50 -25.08
CA PHE A 97 -5.64 -17.48 -25.90
C PHE A 97 -4.24 -17.17 -25.35
N PRO A 98 -3.33 -16.60 -26.16
CA PRO A 98 -1.95 -16.31 -25.77
C PRO A 98 -1.80 -15.63 -24.40
N ALA A 99 -1.12 -16.33 -23.48
CA ALA A 99 -0.76 -15.86 -22.15
C ALA A 99 0.57 -16.49 -21.72
N ASN A 100 1.40 -15.77 -20.97
CA ASN A 100 2.67 -16.29 -20.45
C ASN A 100 2.61 -16.39 -18.92
N CYS A 101 3.37 -17.33 -18.37
CA CYS A 101 3.56 -17.46 -16.93
C CYS A 101 4.65 -16.52 -16.46
N GLU A 102 4.37 -15.71 -15.45
CA GLU A 102 5.35 -14.73 -14.95
C GLU A 102 6.40 -15.32 -14.01
N ALA A 103 6.24 -16.58 -13.59
CA ALA A 103 7.23 -17.28 -12.78
C ALA A 103 8.31 -17.97 -13.64
N CYS A 104 7.97 -18.46 -14.83
CA CYS A 104 8.91 -19.23 -15.67
C CYS A 104 8.99 -18.76 -17.13
N ALA A 105 8.26 -17.71 -17.52
CA ALA A 105 8.13 -17.17 -18.88
C ALA A 105 7.55 -18.14 -19.94
N LYS A 106 7.25 -19.39 -19.56
CA LYS A 106 6.68 -20.40 -20.47
C LYS A 106 5.23 -20.04 -20.85
N PRO A 107 4.74 -20.51 -22.01
CA PRO A 107 3.34 -20.40 -22.37
C PRO A 107 2.42 -20.95 -21.27
N LEU A 108 1.40 -20.16 -20.92
CA LEU A 108 0.37 -20.49 -19.94
C LEU A 108 -0.98 -20.81 -20.62
N TRP A 109 -0.95 -21.10 -21.92
CA TRP A 109 -2.15 -21.24 -22.74
C TRP A 109 -2.09 -22.42 -23.70
N HIS A 110 -3.26 -22.92 -24.09
CA HIS A 110 -3.44 -23.88 -25.18
C HIS A 110 -4.91 -23.90 -25.62
N VAL A 111 -5.17 -24.00 -26.93
CA VAL A 111 -6.54 -23.89 -27.49
C VAL A 111 -7.48 -25.02 -27.05
N PHE A 112 -7.01 -26.27 -27.04
CA PHE A 112 -7.83 -27.42 -26.66
C PHE A 112 -7.73 -27.83 -25.17
N LYS A 113 -6.52 -27.88 -24.63
CA LYS A 113 -6.24 -28.31 -23.24
C LYS A 113 -5.28 -27.33 -22.57
N PRO A 114 -5.74 -26.15 -22.17
CA PRO A 114 -4.91 -25.17 -21.48
C PRO A 114 -4.35 -25.75 -20.17
N PRO A 115 -3.10 -25.39 -19.81
CA PRO A 115 -2.53 -25.80 -18.54
C PRO A 115 -3.28 -25.14 -17.37
N ALA A 116 -3.28 -25.79 -16.21
CA ALA A 116 -3.86 -25.22 -15.00
C ALA A 116 -3.11 -23.94 -14.60
N ALA A 117 -3.83 -22.82 -14.54
CA ALA A 117 -3.28 -21.52 -14.26
C ALA A 117 -3.92 -20.88 -13.02
N LEU A 118 -3.22 -19.90 -12.47
CA LEU A 118 -3.65 -19.03 -11.39
C LEU A 118 -3.50 -17.58 -11.85
N GLU A 119 -4.52 -16.77 -11.61
CA GLU A 119 -4.47 -15.32 -11.81
C GLU A 119 -4.69 -14.61 -10.48
N CYS A 120 -3.83 -13.66 -10.12
CA CYS A 120 -4.07 -12.86 -8.91
C CYS A 120 -5.18 -11.85 -9.21
N ARG A 121 -6.28 -11.88 -8.43
CA ARG A 121 -7.39 -10.92 -8.64
C ARG A 121 -7.02 -9.47 -8.35
N ARG A 122 -5.90 -9.24 -7.67
CA ARG A 122 -5.40 -7.91 -7.31
C ARG A 122 -4.48 -7.35 -8.39
N CYS A 123 -3.35 -8.02 -8.66
CA CYS A 123 -2.33 -7.52 -9.61
C CYS A 123 -2.40 -8.13 -11.01
N HIS A 124 -3.34 -9.05 -11.26
CA HIS A 124 -3.52 -9.77 -12.52
C HIS A 124 -2.28 -10.56 -12.99
N VAL A 125 -1.34 -10.86 -12.08
CA VAL A 125 -0.20 -11.73 -12.40
C VAL A 125 -0.69 -13.14 -12.66
N LYS A 126 -0.09 -13.80 -13.67
CA LYS A 126 -0.52 -15.12 -14.14
C LYS A 126 0.61 -16.12 -13.94
N CYS A 127 0.31 -17.29 -13.39
CA CYS A 127 1.30 -18.35 -13.23
C CYS A 127 0.68 -19.75 -13.35
N HIS A 128 1.49 -20.77 -13.60
CA HIS A 128 1.04 -22.16 -13.53
C HIS A 128 0.69 -22.54 -12.08
N ARG A 129 -0.35 -23.35 -11.91
CA ARG A 129 -0.74 -23.88 -10.59
C ARG A 129 0.39 -24.70 -9.94
N ASP A 130 1.13 -25.46 -10.73
CA ASP A 130 2.26 -26.28 -10.29
C ASP A 130 3.30 -25.53 -9.46
N HIS A 131 3.56 -24.25 -9.77
CA HIS A 131 4.53 -23.45 -9.02
C HIS A 131 4.11 -23.28 -7.55
N LEU A 132 2.81 -23.15 -7.30
CA LEU A 132 2.27 -23.05 -5.95
C LEU A 132 2.21 -24.43 -5.27
N ASP A 133 1.73 -25.45 -5.97
CA ASP A 133 1.55 -26.81 -5.44
C ASP A 133 2.91 -27.46 -5.05
N LYS A 134 3.96 -27.21 -5.83
CA LYS A 134 5.35 -27.66 -5.56
C LYS A 134 6.12 -26.75 -4.61
N LYS A 135 5.50 -25.66 -4.13
CA LYS A 135 6.13 -24.62 -3.27
C LYS A 135 7.44 -24.08 -3.86
N GLU A 136 7.48 -23.88 -5.18
CA GLU A 136 8.64 -23.29 -5.85
C GLU A 136 8.78 -21.80 -5.47
N GLU A 137 10.00 -21.32 -5.23
CA GLU A 137 10.21 -19.93 -4.80
C GLU A 137 10.15 -18.89 -5.95
N LEU A 138 9.68 -19.28 -7.14
CA LEU A 138 9.70 -18.46 -8.36
C LEU A 138 8.69 -17.31 -8.38
N ILE A 139 7.62 -17.38 -7.58
CA ILE A 139 6.58 -16.34 -7.55
C ILE A 139 7.08 -15.14 -6.73
N ALA A 140 7.16 -13.97 -7.36
CA ALA A 140 7.48 -12.72 -6.69
C ALA A 140 6.30 -12.22 -5.84
N PRO A 141 6.54 -11.45 -4.76
CA PRO A 141 5.47 -10.85 -3.95
C PRO A 141 4.52 -9.95 -4.75
N CYS A 142 3.28 -9.83 -4.28
CA CYS A 142 2.24 -9.05 -4.95
C CYS A 142 2.60 -7.57 -5.02
N LYS A 143 2.66 -7.03 -6.25
CA LYS A 143 3.03 -5.63 -6.50
C LYS A 143 1.95 -4.64 -6.06
N VAL A 144 0.71 -5.10 -5.84
CA VAL A 144 -0.44 -4.25 -5.48
C VAL A 144 -1.06 -4.63 -4.14
N SER A 145 -0.38 -5.43 -3.30
CA SER A 145 -0.81 -5.60 -1.91
C SER A 145 -0.79 -4.28 -1.14
N TYR A 146 -0.09 -3.27 -1.68
CA TYR A 146 -0.19 -1.87 -1.30
C TYR A 146 -1.30 -1.17 -2.12
N ASP A 147 -2.56 -1.38 -1.72
CA ASP A 147 -3.66 -0.55 -2.22
C ASP A 147 -3.99 0.52 -1.16
N VAL A 148 -3.76 1.80 -1.49
CA VAL A 148 -4.12 2.93 -0.61
C VAL A 148 -5.63 2.99 -0.37
N THR A 149 -6.46 2.41 -1.24
CA THR A 149 -7.91 2.28 -1.00
C THR A 149 -8.25 1.22 0.05
N SER A 150 -7.29 0.36 0.42
CA SER A 150 -7.37 -0.56 1.56
C SER A 150 -6.65 -0.04 2.81
N ALA A 151 -6.19 1.22 2.81
CA ALA A 151 -5.53 1.81 3.97
C ALA A 151 -6.49 1.83 5.17
N ARG A 152 -5.97 1.47 6.34
CA ARG A 152 -6.67 1.65 7.60
C ARG A 152 -6.18 2.90 8.28
N ASP A 153 -7.09 3.58 8.95
CA ASP A 153 -6.76 4.64 9.87
C ASP A 153 -7.06 4.23 11.31
N MET A 154 -6.29 4.79 12.24
CA MET A 154 -6.47 4.58 13.66
C MET A 154 -6.20 5.87 14.41
N LEU A 155 -7.12 6.20 15.31
CA LEU A 155 -7.01 7.31 16.24
C LEU A 155 -6.48 6.82 17.58
N LEU A 156 -5.45 7.49 18.09
CA LEU A 156 -4.82 7.15 19.36
C LEU A 156 -4.83 8.36 20.28
N LEU A 157 -5.31 8.15 21.50
CA LEU A 157 -5.32 9.14 22.57
C LEU A 157 -4.06 8.97 23.44
N ALA A 158 -3.22 10.00 23.51
CA ALA A 158 -2.10 10.05 24.43
C ALA A 158 -2.54 10.55 25.82
N SER A 159 -1.73 10.30 26.85
CA SER A 159 -1.99 10.80 28.20
C SER A 159 -1.98 12.34 28.29
N CYS A 160 -1.18 13.00 27.47
CA CYS A 160 -1.14 14.46 27.35
C CYS A 160 -0.66 14.91 25.97
N GLN A 161 -0.77 16.22 25.69
CA GLN A 161 -0.35 16.82 24.43
C GLN A 161 1.16 16.67 24.17
N ASP A 162 2.00 16.73 25.20
CA ASP A 162 3.45 16.58 25.00
C ASP A 162 3.83 15.13 24.68
N GLU A 163 3.15 14.14 25.27
CA GLU A 163 3.28 12.75 24.86
C GLU A 163 2.81 12.56 23.42
N GLN A 164 1.67 13.15 23.04
CA GLN A 164 1.21 13.14 21.65
C GLN A 164 2.29 13.66 20.67
N LYS A 165 2.94 14.80 20.98
CA LYS A 165 4.02 15.36 20.16
C LYS A 165 5.22 14.42 20.08
N LYS A 166 5.61 13.80 21.20
CA LYS A 166 6.70 12.80 21.22
C LYS A 166 6.37 11.61 20.34
N TRP A 167 5.15 11.07 20.43
CA TRP A 167 4.66 9.96 19.62
C TRP A 167 4.68 10.28 18.13
N VAL A 168 4.08 11.41 17.73
CA VAL A 168 4.08 11.85 16.33
C VAL A 168 5.51 12.04 15.83
N THR A 169 6.36 12.76 16.58
CA THR A 169 7.74 13.04 16.17
C THR A 169 8.57 11.76 16.04
N HIS A 170 8.39 10.80 16.95
CA HIS A 170 9.12 9.53 16.93
C HIS A 170 8.68 8.65 15.76
N LEU A 171 7.38 8.47 15.56
CA LEU A 171 6.84 7.60 14.51
C LEU A 171 7.09 8.18 13.12
N VAL A 172 6.89 9.48 12.90
CA VAL A 172 7.17 10.13 11.59
C VAL A 172 8.63 9.93 11.16
N LYS A 173 9.58 9.94 12.10
CA LYS A 173 11.00 9.68 11.80
C LYS A 173 11.29 8.23 11.39
N LYS A 174 10.40 7.30 11.75
CA LYS A 174 10.54 5.86 11.46
C LYS A 174 9.84 5.44 10.16
N ILE A 175 8.92 6.26 9.65
CA ILE A 175 8.25 6.00 8.37
C ILE A 175 9.28 6.06 7.23
N PRO A 176 9.36 5.05 6.35
CA PRO A 176 10.19 5.10 5.16
C PRO A 176 9.82 6.30 4.28
N LYS A 177 10.75 7.27 4.11
CA LYS A 177 10.52 8.48 3.29
C LYS A 177 10.44 8.19 1.79
N THR A 178 10.97 7.05 1.37
CA THR A 178 10.95 6.58 0.00
C THR A 178 9.92 5.46 -0.14
N PRO A 179 8.95 5.55 -1.06
CA PRO A 179 8.16 4.38 -1.42
C PRO A 179 9.12 3.29 -1.92
N PRO A 180 8.85 1.99 -1.65
CA PRO A 180 9.70 0.90 -2.14
C PRO A 180 9.95 1.06 -3.63
N SER A 181 11.19 0.80 -4.05
CA SER A 181 11.77 1.05 -5.40
C SER A 181 10.97 0.47 -6.59
N THR A 182 9.91 -0.31 -6.34
CA THR A 182 8.99 -0.82 -7.37
C THR A 182 8.09 0.26 -7.96
N PHE A 183 8.04 1.46 -7.37
CA PHE A 183 7.28 2.61 -7.90
C PHE A 183 8.10 3.47 -8.86
N VAL A 184 8.66 2.88 -9.91
CA VAL A 184 8.85 3.67 -11.14
C VAL A 184 7.48 3.71 -11.80
N ARG A 185 6.69 4.73 -11.47
CA ARG A 185 5.57 5.12 -12.32
C ARG A 185 6.20 5.60 -13.62
N ALA A 186 6.44 4.69 -14.57
CA ALA A 186 6.79 5.04 -15.92
C ALA A 186 5.60 5.83 -16.49
N SER A 187 5.64 7.14 -16.34
CA SER A 187 4.73 8.05 -16.99
C SER A 187 5.07 7.97 -18.49
N PRO A 188 4.13 7.58 -19.38
CA PRO A 188 4.42 7.38 -20.80
C PRO A 188 4.54 8.70 -21.57
N ARG A 189 4.92 9.80 -20.92
CA ARG A 189 5.08 11.12 -21.56
C ARG A 189 6.52 11.59 -21.46
N THR A 190 7.42 10.99 -22.24
CA THR A 190 8.61 11.67 -22.80
C THR A 190 9.24 10.80 -23.90
N LEU A 191 8.48 10.52 -24.96
CA LEU A 191 9.07 10.22 -26.27
C LEU A 191 8.61 11.29 -27.25
N SER A 192 9.15 12.50 -27.08
CA SER A 192 9.27 13.44 -28.18
C SER A 192 10.75 13.56 -28.49
N THR A 193 11.19 12.72 -29.43
CA THR A 193 12.41 12.88 -30.19
C THR A 193 12.42 14.30 -30.77
N ARG A 194 13.29 15.16 -30.23
CA ARG A 194 13.66 16.42 -30.86
C ARG A 194 14.39 16.08 -32.16
N SER A 195 13.71 16.18 -33.29
CA SER A 195 14.36 16.34 -34.59
C SER A 195 14.78 17.80 -34.73
N SER A 196 16.08 18.03 -34.66
CA SER A 196 16.70 19.28 -35.06
C SER A 196 16.53 19.49 -36.56
N ALA A 197 15.99 20.64 -36.96
CA ALA A 197 16.28 21.23 -38.27
C ALA A 197 16.14 22.75 -38.17
N ASN A 198 17.28 23.43 -38.31
CA ASN A 198 17.40 24.85 -38.63
C ASN A 198 16.49 25.22 -39.81
N GLN A 199 15.81 26.36 -39.73
CA GLN A 199 15.96 27.40 -40.75
C GLN A 199 15.49 28.77 -40.24
N SER A 200 16.41 29.72 -40.41
CA SER A 200 16.32 31.13 -40.09
C SER A 200 15.57 31.88 -41.17
N PHE A 201 14.65 32.78 -40.82
CA PHE A 201 14.45 34.02 -41.58
C PHE A 201 14.16 35.20 -40.64
N ARG A 202 15.10 36.13 -40.62
CA ARG A 202 15.00 37.49 -40.09
C ARG A 202 13.82 38.23 -40.75
N LYS A 203 13.16 39.11 -39.99
CA LYS A 203 13.04 40.53 -40.36
C LYS A 203 12.61 41.41 -39.19
N VAL A 204 13.39 42.47 -39.00
CA VAL A 204 13.19 43.62 -38.12
C VAL A 204 12.44 44.69 -38.90
N VAL A 205 11.43 45.34 -38.29
CA VAL A 205 10.92 46.67 -38.68
C VAL A 205 10.46 47.36 -37.38
N LYS A 206 11.27 48.24 -36.77
CA LYS A 206 11.35 49.72 -36.88
C LYS A 206 10.08 50.49 -36.44
N ASN A 207 10.25 51.21 -35.32
CA ASN A 207 9.45 52.33 -34.84
C ASN A 207 9.09 53.34 -35.94
N THR A 208 7.86 53.89 -35.87
CA THR A 208 7.58 55.32 -36.15
C THR A 208 6.38 55.81 -35.35
N SER A 209 6.59 56.93 -34.68
CA SER A 209 5.64 57.79 -33.96
C SER A 209 4.79 58.65 -34.90
N GLY A 210 3.64 59.16 -34.43
CA GLY A 210 2.89 60.28 -35.03
C GLY A 210 1.37 60.10 -34.98
N LYS A 211 0.64 60.59 -33.96
CA LYS A 211 0.04 61.94 -33.77
C LYS A 211 -1.19 62.23 -34.68
N THR A 212 -2.35 62.28 -34.01
CA THR A 212 -3.55 63.12 -34.21
C THR A 212 -4.14 63.34 -35.62
N ARG A 213 -5.45 63.08 -35.74
CA ARG A 213 -6.44 64.16 -35.84
C ARG A 213 -7.76 63.72 -35.23
#